data_AF-H3ZLV7-F1
#
_entry.id   AF-H3ZLV7-F1
#
_cell.length_a   1.000
_cell.length_b   1.000
_cell.length_c   1.000
_cell.angle_alpha   90.00
_cell.angle_beta   90.00
_cell.angle_gamma   90.00
#
_symmetry.space_group_name_H-M   'P 1'
#
loop_
_entity.id
_entity.type
_entity.pdbx_description
1 polymer ?
#
loop_
_entity_poly.entity_id
_entity_poly.type
_entity_poly.pdbx_seq_one_letter_code
_entity_poly.pdbx_strand_id
1 'polypeptide(L)'
;MPIDLERLRANIKEYIEMGEIAYKQRKYNASLILYFKALVGICDYIIKRDLNEEPDNHTHRFRILREHYPDLYRVVDKFFFLLQGHISNYS
;
A
#
# COMPACT_ATOMS: atom_id res chain seq x y z
N MET A 1 -7.21 6.56 17.03
CA MET A 1 -6.88 7.90 16.52
C MET A 1 -7.28 7.90 15.05
N PRO A 2 -8.13 8.84 14.59
CA PRO A 2 -8.59 8.86 13.21
C PRO A 2 -7.42 8.97 12.23
N ILE A 3 -7.60 8.41 11.03
CA ILE A 3 -6.62 8.51 9.95
C ILE A 3 -6.56 9.98 9.48
N ASP A 4 -5.38 10.58 9.61
CA ASP A 4 -5.06 11.92 9.15
C ASP A 4 -4.38 11.87 7.77
N LEU A 5 -4.86 12.67 6.82
CA LEU A 5 -4.33 12.75 5.46
C LEU A 5 -2.86 13.17 5.45
N GLU A 6 -2.45 14.05 6.35
CA GLU A 6 -1.05 14.49 6.41
C GLU A 6 -0.14 13.40 6.96
N ARG A 7 -0.63 12.63 7.95
CA ARG A 7 0.07 11.44 8.43
C ARG A 7 0.20 10.37 7.35
N LEU A 8 -0.85 10.12 6.56
CA LEU A 8 -0.80 9.19 5.43
C LEU A 8 0.24 9.66 4.39
N ARG A 9 0.23 10.94 4.03
CA ARG A 9 1.18 11.53 3.10
C ARG A 9 2.63 11.37 3.59
N ALA A 10 2.87 11.65 4.87
CA ALA A 10 4.19 11.50 5.48
C ALA A 10 4.67 10.03 5.41
N ASN A 11 3.82 9.07 5.80
CA ASN A 11 4.16 7.65 5.75
C ASN A 11 4.45 7.16 4.32
N ILE A 12 3.63 7.59 3.33
CA ILE A 12 3.85 7.24 1.92
C ILE A 12 5.24 7.72 1.47
N LYS A 13 5.59 8.96 1.79
CA LYS A 13 6.89 9.54 1.43
C LYS A 13 8.04 8.78 2.09
N GLU A 14 7.93 8.50 3.39
CA GLU A 14 8.94 7.72 4.12
C GLU A 14 9.12 6.33 3.51
N TYR A 15 8.05 5.63 3.16
CA TYR A 15 8.14 4.31 2.53
C TYR A 15 8.79 4.34 1.15
N ILE A 16 8.53 5.37 0.34
CA ILE A 16 9.21 5.54 -0.96
C ILE A 16 10.70 5.79 -0.76
N GLU A 17 11.06 6.72 0.13
CA GLU A 17 12.46 7.06 0.42
C GLU A 17 13.23 5.84 0.95
N MET A 18 12.66 5.14 1.92
CA MET A 18 13.27 3.93 2.49
C MET A 18 13.33 2.79 1.47
N GLY A 19 12.31 2.65 0.63
CA GLY A 19 12.27 1.68 -0.46
C GLY A 19 13.41 1.88 -1.46
N GLU A 20 13.69 3.14 -1.81
CA GLU A 20 14.78 3.55 -2.69
C GLU A 20 16.16 3.29 -2.05
N ILE A 21 16.31 3.59 -0.76
CA ILE A 21 17.56 3.29 -0.03
C ILE A 21 17.82 1.78 -0.03
N ALA A 22 16.79 0.97 0.28
CA ALA A 22 16.90 -0.48 0.27
C ALA A 22 17.23 -1.02 -1.15
N TYR A 23 16.64 -0.43 -2.19
CA TYR A 23 16.92 -0.78 -3.57
C TYR A 23 18.40 -0.54 -3.93
N LYS A 24 18.91 0.66 -3.63
CA LYS A 24 20.33 1.03 -3.86
C LYS A 24 21.30 0.14 -3.11
N GLN A 25 20.90 -0.36 -1.93
CA GLN A 25 21.66 -1.33 -1.14
C GLN A 25 21.52 -2.79 -1.63
N ARG A 26 20.83 -3.03 -2.75
CA ARG A 26 20.51 -4.36 -3.31
C ARG A 26 19.68 -5.25 -2.37
N LYS A 27 18.99 -4.65 -1.40
CA LYS A 27 18.06 -5.34 -0.49
C LYS A 27 16.67 -5.39 -1.12
N TYR A 28 16.53 -6.12 -2.22
CA TYR A 28 15.35 -6.07 -3.08
C TYR A 28 14.05 -6.50 -2.38
N ASN A 29 14.09 -7.53 -1.53
CA ASN A 29 12.89 -7.96 -0.78
C ASN A 29 12.38 -6.85 0.15
N ALA A 30 13.29 -6.17 0.86
CA ALA A 30 12.94 -5.06 1.74
C ALA A 30 12.41 -3.87 0.93
N SER A 31 13.07 -3.54 -0.19
CA SER A 31 12.64 -2.50 -1.11
C SER A 31 11.23 -2.74 -1.65
N LEU A 32 10.95 -3.97 -2.12
CA LEU A 32 9.64 -4.37 -2.63
C LEU A 32 8.54 -4.21 -1.56
N ILE A 33 8.79 -4.66 -0.32
CA ILE A 33 7.84 -4.52 0.79
C ILE A 33 7.56 -3.03 1.07
N LEU A 34 8.59 -2.18 1.05
CA LEU A 34 8.44 -0.75 1.32
C LEU A 34 7.65 -0.04 0.22
N TYR A 35 7.94 -0.31 -1.05
CA TYR A 35 7.13 0.23 -2.16
C TYR A 35 5.68 -0.27 -2.10
N PHE A 36 5.45 -1.52 -1.70
CA PHE A 36 4.09 -2.02 -1.52
C PHE A 36 3.35 -1.32 -0.37
N LYS A 37 4.02 -1.04 0.76
CA LYS A 37 3.45 -0.22 1.84
C LYS A 37 3.10 1.19 1.36
N ALA A 38 3.95 1.80 0.53
CA ALA A 38 3.65 3.08 -0.10
C ALA A 38 2.40 3.01 -0.99
N LEU A 39 2.30 1.97 -1.84
CA LEU A 39 1.14 1.74 -2.70
C LEU A 39 -0.16 1.58 -1.89
N VAL A 40 -0.14 0.78 -0.83
CA VAL A 40 -1.29 0.63 0.08
C VAL A 40 -1.65 1.95 0.75
N GLY A 41 -0.65 2.71 1.20
CA GLY A 41 -0.86 4.04 1.78
C GLY A 41 -1.50 5.02 0.80
N ILE A 42 -1.12 4.98 -0.48
CA ILE A 42 -1.75 5.79 -1.55
C ILE A 42 -3.22 5.42 -1.70
N CYS A 43 -3.58 4.13 -1.65
CA CYS A 43 -4.97 3.71 -1.67
C CYS A 43 -5.76 4.27 -0.49
N ASP A 44 -5.23 4.15 0.73
CA ASP A 44 -5.88 4.66 1.94
C ASP A 44 -6.03 6.18 1.89
N TYR A 45 -5.04 6.89 1.34
CA TYR A 45 -5.10 8.34 1.13
C TYR A 45 -6.23 8.72 0.18
N ILE A 46 -6.34 8.04 -0.96
CA ILE A 46 -7.40 8.31 -1.95
C ILE A 46 -8.78 8.03 -1.36
N ILE A 47 -8.95 6.87 -0.71
CA ILE A 47 -10.21 6.50 -0.06
C ILE A 47 -10.60 7.53 1.00
N LYS A 48 -9.65 7.93 1.87
CA LYS A 48 -9.93 8.91 2.92
C LYS A 48 -10.24 10.30 2.35
N ARG A 49 -9.49 10.74 1.34
CA ARG A 49 -9.66 12.07 0.72
C ARG A 49 -11.02 12.20 0.02
N ASP A 50 -11.41 11.17 -0.73
CA ASP A 50 -12.55 11.25 -1.64
C ASP A 50 -13.85 10.76 -1.01
N LEU A 51 -13.79 9.74 -0.12
CA LEU A 51 -14.96 9.11 0.49
C LEU A 51 -15.06 9.37 2.00
N ASN A 52 -14.02 9.94 2.63
CA ASN A 52 -13.89 10.09 4.08
C ASN A 52 -13.96 8.76 4.86
N GLU A 53 -13.74 7.63 4.19
CA GLU A 53 -13.72 6.30 4.79
C GLU A 53 -12.32 5.90 5.28
N GLU A 54 -12.29 4.98 6.25
CA GLU A 54 -11.06 4.44 6.84
C GLU A 54 -11.09 2.91 6.77
N PRO A 55 -10.35 2.30 5.83
CA PRO A 55 -10.33 0.84 5.70
C PRO A 55 -9.67 0.18 6.92
N ASP A 56 -10.44 -0.61 7.64
CA ASP A 56 -10.03 -1.33 8.84
C ASP A 56 -9.23 -2.61 8.56
N ASN A 57 -9.28 -3.14 7.33
CA ASN A 57 -8.49 -4.30 6.93
C ASN A 57 -8.29 -4.39 5.39
N HIS A 58 -7.49 -5.35 4.94
CA HIS A 58 -7.20 -5.56 3.50
C HIS A 58 -8.45 -5.86 2.69
N THR A 59 -9.34 -6.72 3.17
CA THR A 59 -10.58 -7.08 2.47
C THR A 59 -11.47 -5.86 2.28
N HIS A 60 -11.63 -5.05 3.32
CA HIS A 60 -12.42 -3.82 3.25
C HIS A 60 -11.83 -2.84 2.24
N ARG A 61 -10.51 -2.59 2.29
CA ARG A 61 -9.81 -1.75 1.32
C ARG A 61 -10.03 -2.21 -0.12
N PHE A 62 -9.85 -3.51 -0.37
CA PHE A 62 -9.95 -4.06 -1.73
C PHE A 62 -11.39 -3.98 -2.26
N ARG A 63 -12.39 -4.13 -1.38
CA ARG A 63 -13.81 -3.93 -1.74
C ARG A 63 -14.07 -2.49 -2.19
N ILE A 64 -13.66 -1.50 -1.39
CA ILE A 64 -13.81 -0.07 -1.74
C ILE A 64 -13.09 0.24 -3.05
N LEU A 65 -11.85 -0.22 -3.22
CA LEU A 65 -11.09 -0.01 -4.45
C LEU A 65 -11.79 -0.62 -5.66
N ARG A 66 -12.34 -1.83 -5.54
CA ARG A 66 -13.04 -2.49 -6.65
C ARG A 66 -14.31 -1.73 -7.05
N GLU A 67 -15.04 -1.20 -6.08
CA GLU A 67 -16.30 -0.48 -6.28
C GLU A 67 -16.09 0.94 -6.85
N HIS A 68 -15.11 1.68 -6.32
CA HIS A 68 -14.94 3.11 -6.61
C HIS A 68 -13.72 3.46 -7.48
N TYR A 69 -12.67 2.63 -7.46
CA TYR A 69 -11.39 2.90 -8.13
C TYR A 69 -10.86 1.68 -8.90
N PRO A 70 -11.60 1.14 -9.88
CA PRO A 70 -11.32 -0.16 -10.48
C PRO A 70 -9.93 -0.25 -11.15
N ASP A 71 -9.39 0.86 -11.66
CA ASP A 71 -8.04 0.88 -12.22
C ASP A 71 -6.96 0.79 -11.14
N LEU A 72 -7.16 1.48 -10.00
CA LEU A 72 -6.26 1.37 -8.85
C LEU A 72 -6.34 -0.03 -8.22
N TYR A 73 -7.55 -0.60 -8.15
CA TYR A 73 -7.77 -1.98 -7.73
C TYR A 73 -6.95 -2.95 -8.58
N ARG A 74 -7.02 -2.87 -9.91
CA ARG A 74 -6.26 -3.74 -10.83
C ARG A 74 -4.75 -3.67 -10.60
N VAL A 75 -4.22 -2.48 -10.34
CA VAL A 75 -2.79 -2.29 -10.06
C VAL A 75 -2.41 -2.98 -8.74
N VAL A 76 -3.14 -2.68 -7.67
CA VAL A 76 -2.84 -3.18 -6.31
C VAL A 76 -3.01 -4.68 -6.21
N ASP A 77 -4.07 -5.22 -6.80
CA ASP A 77 -4.39 -6.65 -6.83
C ASP A 77 -3.26 -7.47 -7.49
N LYS A 78 -2.73 -6.97 -8.61
CA LYS A 78 -1.58 -7.56 -9.30
C LYS A 78 -0.34 -7.67 -8.41
N PHE A 79 -0.04 -6.63 -7.62
CA PHE A 79 1.12 -6.62 -6.71
C PHE A 79 0.89 -7.41 -5.43
N PHE A 80 -0.34 -7.46 -4.93
CA PHE A 80 -0.69 -8.23 -3.74
C PHE A 80 -0.50 -9.73 -3.96
N PHE A 81 -0.92 -10.24 -5.13
CA PHE A 81 -0.69 -11.64 -5.51
C PHE A 81 0.80 -12.01 -5.53
N LEU A 82 1.65 -11.12 -6.03
CA LEU A 82 3.11 -11.33 -6.08
C LEU A 82 3.74 -11.41 -4.69
N LEU A 83 3.18 -10.71 -3.69
CA LEU A 83 3.72 -10.66 -2.34
C LEU A 83 3.22 -11.78 -1.43
N GLN A 84 1.95 -12.21 -1.58
CA GLN A 84 1.45 -13.36 -0.82
C GLN A 84 2.22 -14.65 -1.11
N GLY A 85 2.65 -14.86 -2.38
CA GLY A 85 3.51 -15.99 -2.75
C GLY A 85 4.92 -15.94 -2.13
N HIS A 86 5.36 -14.78 -1.63
CA HIS A 86 6.66 -14.60 -0.99
C HIS A 86 6.63 -14.83 0.53
N ILE A 87 5.47 -14.61 1.18
CA ILE A 87 5.28 -14.73 2.64
C ILE A 87 5.05 -16.19 3.06
N SER A 88 4.59 -17.06 2.16
CA SER A 88 4.40 -18.50 2.42
C SER A 88 5.69 -19.32 2.54
N ASN A 89 6.87 -18.74 2.34
CA ASN A 89 8.17 -19.40 2.52
C ASN A 89 8.84 -19.07 3.88
N TYR A 90 8.14 -18.38 4.78
CA TYR A 90 8.64 -18.00 6.11
C TYR A 90 7.62 -18.27 7.23
N SER A 91 6.67 -19.18 7.01
CA SER A 91 5.76 -19.71 8.04
C SER A 91 6.17 -21.13 8.42
#